data_AF-A0A7W6FN36-F1
#
_entry.id   AF-A0A7W6FN36-F1
#
_cell.length_a   1.000
_cell.length_b   1.000
_cell.length_c   1.000
_cell.angle_alpha   90.00
_cell.angle_beta   90.00
_cell.angle_gamma   90.00
#
_symmetry.space_group_name_H-M   'P 1'
#
loop_
_entity.id
_entity.type
_entity.pdbx_description
1 polymer ?
#
loop_
_entity_poly.entity_id
_entity_poly.type
_entity_poly.pdbx_seq_one_letter_code
_entity_poly.pdbx_strand_id
1 'polypeptide(L)'
;MISADLGKQLESYIQQLVDTGRYGSKSEVLREGVRLVQDRETRLAALDASIMRGITDADAGRTKPASDVFSRLDAKYRAMADKAEKSA
;
A
#
# COMPACT_ATOMS: atom_id res chain seq x y z
N MET A 1 -7.62 16.40 25.51
CA MET A 1 -6.80 15.30 26.08
C MET A 1 -7.43 13.99 25.63
N ILE A 2 -6.69 13.15 24.92
CA ILE A 2 -7.17 11.81 24.51
C ILE A 2 -6.86 10.88 25.69
N SER A 3 -7.86 10.19 26.21
CA SER A 3 -7.72 9.21 27.29
C SER A 3 -8.33 7.88 26.82
N ALA A 4 -7.58 6.79 27.02
CA ALA A 4 -8.02 5.44 26.72
C ALA A 4 -7.42 4.51 27.79
N ASP A 5 -8.21 3.56 28.26
CA ASP A 5 -7.70 2.45 29.07
C ASP A 5 -7.10 1.40 28.12
N LEU A 6 -5.78 1.20 28.23
CA LEU A 6 -5.01 0.34 27.33
C LEU A 6 -4.49 -0.91 28.05
N GLY A 7 -4.75 -1.01 29.35
CA GLY A 7 -4.13 -2.02 30.21
C GLY A 7 -2.63 -1.84 30.43
N LYS A 8 -2.12 -2.54 31.45
CA LYS A 8 -0.77 -2.34 32.00
C LYS A 8 0.37 -2.49 31.00
N GLN A 9 0.26 -3.44 30.05
CA GLN A 9 1.34 -3.74 29.11
C GLN A 9 1.54 -2.59 28.11
N LEU A 10 0.46 -2.12 27.48
CA LEU A 10 0.53 -1.03 26.51
C LEU A 10 0.89 0.29 27.20
N GLU A 11 0.35 0.56 28.39
CA GLU A 11 0.72 1.75 29.15
C GLU A 11 2.22 1.77 29.51
N SER A 12 2.77 0.63 29.92
CA SER A 12 4.20 0.50 30.24
C SER A 12 5.07 0.73 29.00
N TYR A 13 4.67 0.17 27.85
CA TYR A 13 5.38 0.38 26.60
C TYR A 13 5.31 1.83 26.12
N ILE A 14 4.13 2.46 26.17
CA ILE A 14 3.96 3.89 25.83
C ILE A 14 4.81 4.76 26.75
N GLN A 15 4.86 4.45 28.05
CA GLN A 15 5.70 5.18 29.00
C GLN A 15 7.19 5.06 28.61
N GLN A 16 7.68 3.86 28.30
CA GLN A 16 9.05 3.65 27.83
C GLN A 16 9.35 4.46 26.55
N LEU A 17 8.42 4.52 25.60
CA LEU A 17 8.59 5.29 24.36
C LEU A 17 8.71 6.80 24.61
N VAL A 18 8.04 7.31 25.64
CA VAL A 18 8.14 8.71 26.05
C VAL A 18 9.44 8.94 26.85
N ASP A 19 9.75 8.06 27.80
CA ASP A 19 10.94 8.18 28.66
C ASP A 19 12.25 8.08 27.86
N THR A 20 12.27 7.30 26.79
CA THR A 20 13.39 7.21 25.85
C THR A 20 13.51 8.41 24.90
N GLY A 21 12.57 9.36 24.97
CA GLY A 21 12.53 10.56 24.14
C GLY A 21 12.11 10.31 22.69
N ARG A 22 11.65 9.10 22.36
CA ARG A 22 11.16 8.79 21.00
C ARG A 22 9.87 9.55 20.66
N TYR A 23 9.07 9.87 21.67
CA TYR A 23 7.87 10.70 21.54
C TYR A 23 7.81 11.71 22.70
N GLY A 24 7.26 12.90 22.44
CA GLY A 24 7.16 13.97 23.44
C GLY A 24 6.00 13.81 24.43
N SER A 25 5.00 12.96 24.11
CA SER A 25 3.89 12.69 25.03
C SER A 25 3.14 11.39 24.72
N LYS A 26 2.40 10.87 25.70
CA LYS A 26 1.47 9.74 25.49
C LYS A 26 0.44 10.02 24.39
N SER A 27 -0.10 11.24 24.36
CA SER A 27 -1.07 11.67 23.34
C SER A 27 -0.49 11.65 21.93
N GLU A 28 0.81 11.88 21.77
CA GLU A 28 1.50 11.78 20.48
C GLU A 28 1.61 10.32 20.02
N VAL A 29 2.01 9.42 20.92
CA VAL A 29 2.06 7.97 20.62
C VAL A 29 0.70 7.45 20.17
N LEU A 30 -0.38 7.85 20.86
CA LEU A 30 -1.74 7.43 20.51
C LEU A 30 -2.18 7.97 19.14
N ARG A 31 -1.88 9.23 18.83
CA ARG A 31 -2.21 9.81 17.52
C ARG A 31 -1.48 9.08 16.40
N GLU A 32 -0.19 8.81 16.57
CA GLU A 32 0.57 8.06 15.57
C GLU A 32 0.05 6.62 15.44
N GLY A 33 -0.30 5.96 16.55
CA GLY A 33 -0.92 4.64 16.53
C GLY A 33 -2.23 4.62 15.71
N VAL A 34 -3.12 5.58 15.93
CA VAL A 34 -4.37 5.72 15.16
C VAL A 34 -4.08 6.04 13.69
N ARG A 35 -3.09 6.89 13.40
CA ARG A 35 -2.68 7.21 12.04
C ARG A 35 -2.18 5.98 11.29
N LEU A 36 -1.39 5.13 11.93
CA LEU A 36 -0.91 3.86 11.35
C LEU A 36 -2.06 2.89 11.06
N VAL A 37 -3.05 2.80 11.95
CA VAL A 37 -4.26 2.02 11.71
C VAL A 37 -5.02 2.58 10.50
N GLN A 38 -5.24 3.89 10.45
CA GLN A 38 -5.93 4.54 9.32
C GLN A 38 -5.20 4.31 7.99
N ASP A 39 -3.88 4.44 7.97
CA ASP A 39 -3.06 4.20 6.78
C ASP A 39 -3.19 2.74 6.30
N ARG A 40 -3.19 1.79 7.24
CA ARG A 40 -3.38 0.36 6.95
C ARG A 40 -4.76 0.10 6.36
N GLU A 41 -5.82 0.59 7.00
CA GLU A 41 -7.19 0.39 6.53
C GLU A 41 -7.43 1.03 5.16
N THR A 42 -6.85 2.21 4.91
CA THR A 42 -6.92 2.88 3.60
C THR A 42 -6.25 2.04 2.50
N ARG A 43 -5.09 1.43 2.78
CA ARG A 43 -4.39 0.56 1.83
C ARG A 43 -5.18 -0.73 1.55
N LEU A 44 -5.79 -1.32 2.58
CA LEU A 44 -6.62 -2.51 2.42
C LEU A 44 -7.87 -2.21 1.59
N ALA A 45 -8.58 -1.12 1.89
CA ALA A 45 -9.74 -0.70 1.11
C ALA A 45 -9.38 -0.45 -0.37
N ALA A 46 -8.22 0.15 -0.64
CA ALA A 46 -7.74 0.36 -2.01
C ALA A 46 -7.42 -0.97 -2.73
N LEU A 47 -6.84 -1.93 -2.02
CA LEU A 47 -6.57 -3.28 -2.53
C LEU A 47 -7.86 -4.02 -2.85
N ASP A 48 -8.82 -4.04 -1.91
CA ASP A 48 -10.13 -4.68 -2.09
C ASP A 48 -10.87 -4.08 -3.29
N ALA A 49 -10.86 -2.75 -3.42
CA ALA A 49 -11.43 -2.07 -4.58
C ALA A 49 -10.73 -2.48 -5.90
N SER A 50 -9.41 -2.68 -5.89
CA SER A 50 -8.67 -3.13 -7.06
C SER A 50 -9.00 -4.58 -7.44
N ILE A 51 -9.15 -5.46 -6.46
CA ILE A 51 -9.54 -6.86 -6.67
C ILE A 51 -10.95 -6.93 -7.24
N MET A 52 -11.91 -6.22 -6.64
CA MET A 52 -13.29 -6.18 -7.12
C MET A 52 -13.40 -5.67 -8.55
N ARG A 53 -12.63 -4.62 -8.92
CA ARG A 53 -12.57 -4.16 -10.32
C ARG A 53 -12.05 -5.26 -11.25
N GLY A 54 -10.97 -5.94 -10.87
CA GLY A 54 -10.38 -7.01 -11.67
C GLY A 54 -11.34 -8.19 -11.87
N ILE A 55 -12.07 -8.59 -10.84
CA ILE A 55 -13.13 -9.63 -10.93
C ILE A 55 -14.24 -9.16 -11.87
N THR A 56 -14.73 -7.93 -11.68
CA THR A 56 -15.79 -7.36 -12.54
C THR A 56 -15.37 -7.27 -14.00
N ASP A 57 -14.09 -6.96 -14.27
CA ASP A 57 -13.53 -6.95 -15.62
C ASP A 57 -13.43 -8.36 -16.21
N ALA A 58 -13.03 -9.36 -15.41
CA ALA A 58 -12.98 -10.75 -15.83
C ALA A 58 -14.36 -11.30 -16.17
N ASP A 59 -15.34 -11.09 -15.29
CA ASP A 59 -16.73 -11.56 -15.48
C ASP A 59 -17.37 -10.92 -16.71
N ALA A 60 -17.05 -9.65 -16.99
CA ALA A 60 -17.52 -8.94 -18.16
C ALA A 60 -16.70 -9.20 -19.44
N GLY A 61 -15.72 -10.10 -19.41
CA GLY A 61 -14.87 -10.44 -20.56
C GLY A 61 -13.96 -9.29 -21.03
N ARG A 62 -13.67 -8.32 -20.16
CA ARG A 62 -12.75 -7.19 -20.44
C ARG A 62 -11.28 -7.54 -20.24
N THR A 63 -10.95 -8.84 -20.15
CA THR A 63 -9.58 -9.33 -20.01
C THR A 63 -9.02 -9.79 -21.35
N LYS A 64 -7.69 -10.02 -21.39
CA LYS A 64 -6.98 -10.57 -22.55
C LYS A 64 -6.14 -11.75 -22.11
N PRO A 65 -5.94 -12.78 -22.95
CA PRO A 65 -4.99 -13.84 -22.67
C PRO A 65 -3.59 -13.28 -22.43
N ALA A 66 -2.90 -13.79 -21.42
CA ALA A 66 -1.56 -13.32 -21.06
C ALA A 66 -0.54 -13.50 -22.20
N SER A 67 -0.64 -14.60 -22.96
CA SER A 67 0.18 -14.88 -24.14
C SER A 67 0.15 -13.76 -25.17
N ASP A 68 -1.05 -13.25 -25.44
CA ASP A 68 -1.28 -12.23 -26.47
C ASP A 68 -0.71 -10.89 -26.01
N VAL A 69 -0.88 -10.58 -24.72
CA VAL A 69 -0.31 -9.39 -24.10
C VAL A 69 1.21 -9.44 -24.12
N PHE A 70 1.82 -10.55 -23.69
CA PHE A 70 3.28 -10.70 -23.67
C PHE A 70 3.89 -10.65 -25.06
N SER A 71 3.30 -11.34 -26.04
CA SER A 71 3.77 -11.31 -27.43
C SER A 71 3.74 -9.89 -28.00
N ARG A 72 2.65 -9.16 -27.75
CA ARG A 72 2.53 -7.75 -28.17
C ARG A 72 3.57 -6.85 -27.48
N LEU A 73 3.82 -7.03 -26.19
CA LEU A 73 4.78 -6.23 -25.44
C LEU A 73 6.22 -6.50 -25.89
N ASP A 74 6.60 -7.78 -26.08
CA ASP A 74 7.91 -8.16 -26.59
C ASP A 74 8.17 -7.53 -27.98
N ALA A 75 7.22 -7.68 -28.91
CA ALA A 75 7.31 -7.05 -30.23
C ALA A 75 7.46 -5.52 -30.14
N LYS A 76 6.68 -4.87 -29.26
CA LYS A 76 6.77 -3.42 -29.05
C LYS A 76 8.15 -3.00 -28.59
N TYR A 77 8.69 -3.65 -27.55
CA TYR A 77 9.96 -3.23 -26.94
C TYR A 77 11.16 -3.55 -27.83
N ARG A 78 11.14 -4.64 -28.60
CA ARG A 78 12.16 -4.92 -29.62
C ARG A 78 12.18 -3.84 -30.69
N ALA A 79 11.03 -3.49 -31.25
CA ALA A 79 10.94 -2.43 -32.25
C ALA A 79 11.39 -1.06 -31.74
N MET A 80 11.22 -0.79 -30.43
CA MET A 80 11.74 0.44 -29.81
C MET A 80 13.26 0.41 -29.69
N ALA A 81 13.85 -0.72 -29.31
CA ALA A 81 15.31 -0.91 -29.27
C ALA A 81 15.93 -0.75 -30.66
N ASP A 82 15.39 -1.43 -31.67
CA ASP A 82 15.88 -1.34 -33.06
C ASP A 82 15.83 0.09 -33.62
N LYS A 83 14.81 0.87 -33.23
CA LYS A 83 14.69 2.27 -33.61
C LYS A 83 15.73 3.15 -32.91
N ALA A 84 15.99 2.89 -31.63
CA ALA A 84 16.99 3.62 -30.86
C ALA A 84 18.39 3.37 -31.44
N GLU A 85 18.72 2.12 -31.77
CA GLU A 85 19.99 1.74 -32.38
C GLU A 85 20.19 2.37 -33.77
N LYS A 86 19.13 2.47 -34.59
CA LYS A 86 19.19 3.10 -35.92
C LYS A 86 19.25 4.63 -35.88
N SER A 87 18.95 5.24 -34.73
CA SER A 87 19.01 6.69 -34.53
C SER A 87 20.30 7.17 -33.87
N ALA A 88 21.18 6.24 -33.48
CA ALA A 88 22.52 6.48 -32.94
C ALA A 88 23.58 6.35 -34.04
#